data_AF-A0A920QIE3-F1
#
_entry.id   AF-A0A920QIE3-F1
#
_cell.length_a   1.000
_cell.length_b   1.000
_cell.length_c   1.000
_cell.angle_alpha   90.00
_cell.angle_beta   90.00
_cell.angle_gamma   90.00
#
_symmetry.space_group_name_H-M   'P 1'
#
loop_
_entity.id
_entity.type
_entity.pdbx_description
1 polymer ?
#
loop_
_entity_poly.entity_id
_entity_poly.type
_entity_poly.pdbx_seq_one_letter_code
_entity_poly.pdbx_strand_id
1 'polypeptide(L)'
;MSGGIRNGADVAKALALGADAVSIGTAALVALGDNNPELEDEYRKLGTTAGAYDDWHEGQDPAGISTQDPELSKRLDPVLAGRKLSNYLKVMTLEVQTITRACGKSHVLNLEPEDLVALTVEAAAIAQVPLCGTDWIPGKN
;
A
#
# COMPACT_ATOMS: atom_id res chain seq x y z
N MET A 1 -1.55 -11.63 -3.33
CA MET A 1 -0.90 -10.56 -4.13
C MET A 1 0.34 -10.05 -3.41
N SER A 2 1.46 -9.81 -4.12
CA SER A 2 2.69 -9.28 -3.50
C SER A 2 3.11 -7.94 -4.13
N GLY A 3 2.87 -6.84 -3.41
CA GLY A 3 3.30 -5.49 -3.79
C GLY A 3 2.19 -4.54 -4.24
N GLY A 4 2.46 -3.23 -4.15
CA GLY A 4 1.56 -2.16 -4.61
C GLY A 4 0.39 -1.80 -3.66
N ILE A 5 0.25 -2.50 -2.54
CA ILE A 5 -0.82 -2.28 -1.56
C ILE A 5 -0.43 -1.14 -0.61
N ARG A 6 -1.24 -0.07 -0.58
CA ARG A 6 -0.94 1.13 0.22
C ARG A 6 -2.02 1.49 1.23
N ASN A 7 -3.26 1.09 1.00
CA ASN A 7 -4.41 1.43 1.83
C ASN A 7 -5.48 0.32 1.78
N GLY A 8 -6.56 0.46 2.54
CA GLY A 8 -7.64 -0.53 2.59
C GLY A 8 -8.41 -0.68 1.28
N ALA A 9 -8.42 0.33 0.41
CA ALA A 9 -9.04 0.22 -0.93
C ALA A 9 -8.23 -0.70 -1.85
N ASP A 10 -6.91 -0.62 -1.81
CA ASP A 10 -6.04 -1.56 -2.52
C ASP A 10 -6.25 -2.99 -2.00
N VAL A 11 -6.45 -3.17 -0.69
CA VAL A 11 -6.80 -4.48 -0.09
C VAL A 11 -8.14 -4.98 -0.62
N ALA A 12 -9.21 -4.16 -0.53
CA ALA A 12 -10.54 -4.53 -0.99
C ALA A 12 -10.55 -4.99 -2.45
N LYS A 13 -9.90 -4.21 -3.33
CA LYS A 13 -9.72 -4.54 -4.74
C LYS A 13 -8.99 -5.86 -4.94
N ALA A 14 -7.90 -6.11 -4.21
CA ALA A 14 -7.15 -7.35 -4.34
C ALA A 14 -7.98 -8.57 -3.89
N LEU A 15 -8.72 -8.46 -2.78
CA LEU A 15 -9.61 -9.51 -2.29
C LEU A 15 -10.75 -9.78 -3.29
N ALA A 16 -11.40 -8.72 -3.80
CA ALA A 16 -12.45 -8.82 -4.81
C ALA A 16 -11.98 -9.52 -6.10
N LEU A 17 -10.72 -9.30 -6.51
CA LEU A 17 -10.10 -9.98 -7.65
C LEU A 17 -9.64 -11.42 -7.33
N GLY A 18 -10.00 -11.96 -6.17
CA GLY A 18 -9.78 -13.35 -5.78
C GLY A 18 -8.50 -13.63 -4.99
N ALA A 19 -7.86 -12.61 -4.41
CA ALA A 19 -6.72 -12.85 -3.51
C ALA A 19 -7.20 -13.35 -2.13
N ASP A 20 -6.56 -14.39 -1.59
CA ASP A 20 -6.82 -14.82 -0.20
C ASP A 20 -6.14 -13.90 0.84
N ALA A 21 -5.04 -13.26 0.42
CA ALA A 21 -4.24 -12.38 1.26
C ALA A 21 -3.43 -11.36 0.44
N VAL A 22 -3.05 -10.29 1.14
CA VAL A 22 -2.23 -9.19 0.62
C VAL A 22 -0.98 -9.02 1.48
N SER A 23 0.16 -8.75 0.84
CA SER A 23 1.37 -8.32 1.55
C SER A 23 1.58 -6.81 1.40
N ILE A 24 2.18 -6.22 2.43
CA ILE A 24 2.63 -4.82 2.45
C ILE A 24 4.15 -4.82 2.68
N GLY A 25 4.86 -3.96 1.95
CA GLY A 25 6.30 -3.78 2.06
C GLY A 25 6.62 -2.31 2.25
N THR A 26 6.85 -1.59 1.14
CA THR A 26 7.15 -0.15 1.13
C THR A 26 6.19 0.69 1.97
N ALA A 27 4.87 0.47 1.87
CA ALA A 27 3.91 1.24 2.65
C ALA A 27 4.04 1.03 4.16
N ALA A 28 4.48 -0.16 4.60
CA ALA A 28 4.79 -0.42 6.00
C ALA A 28 6.05 0.34 6.44
N LEU A 29 7.09 0.40 5.59
CA LEU A 29 8.31 1.19 5.85
C LEU A 29 8.00 2.68 5.96
N VAL A 30 7.21 3.24 5.03
CA VAL A 30 6.71 4.62 5.11
C VAL A 30 5.97 4.87 6.43
N ALA A 31 5.12 3.93 6.86
CA ALA A 31 4.40 4.06 8.12
C ALA A 31 5.34 4.08 9.34
N LEU A 32 6.47 3.35 9.31
CA LEU A 32 7.48 3.41 10.37
C LEU A 32 8.18 4.79 10.40
N GLY A 33 8.24 5.48 9.26
CA GLY A 33 8.85 6.79 9.10
C GLY A 33 9.93 6.82 8.01
N ASP A 34 10.02 5.79 7.20
CA ASP A 34 10.98 5.72 6.11
C ASP A 34 10.66 6.78 5.04
N ASN A 35 11.68 7.40 4.48
CA ASN A 35 11.53 8.47 3.50
C ASN A 35 10.68 9.67 4.01
N ASN A 36 10.67 9.92 5.33
CA ASN A 36 9.93 11.02 5.91
C ASN A 36 10.48 12.38 5.43
N PRO A 37 9.64 13.30 4.90
CA PRO A 37 10.05 14.64 4.48
C PRO A 37 10.77 15.47 5.54
N GLU A 38 10.59 15.18 6.83
CA GLU A 38 11.34 15.81 7.92
C GLU A 38 12.85 15.56 7.83
N LEU A 39 13.28 14.52 7.12
CA LEU A 39 14.68 14.14 6.91
C LEU A 39 15.24 14.60 5.55
N GLU A 40 14.53 15.46 4.81
CA GLU A 40 14.94 15.96 3.49
C GLU A 40 16.38 16.49 3.46
N ASP A 41 16.80 17.23 4.48
CA ASP A 41 18.17 17.75 4.57
C ASP A 41 19.23 16.64 4.74
N GLU A 42 18.88 15.51 5.38
CA GLU A 42 19.76 14.35 5.46
C GLU A 42 19.82 13.61 4.11
N TYR A 43 18.67 13.41 3.45
CA TYR A 43 18.62 12.81 2.12
C TYR A 43 19.40 13.63 1.08
N ARG A 44 19.35 14.97 1.13
CA ARG A 44 20.16 15.84 0.26
C ARG A 44 21.66 15.66 0.45
N LYS A 45 22.13 15.36 1.66
CA LYS A 45 23.57 15.08 1.90
C LYS A 45 24.03 13.79 1.20
N LEU A 46 23.10 12.88 0.93
CA LEU A 46 23.32 11.65 0.17
C LEU A 46 23.15 11.87 -1.35
N GLY A 47 22.81 13.09 -1.78
CA GLY A 47 22.54 13.39 -3.19
C GLY A 47 21.14 12.98 -3.66
N THR A 48 20.23 12.67 -2.72
CA THR A 48 18.86 12.22 -3.00
C THR A 48 17.80 13.12 -2.34
N THR A 49 16.53 12.72 -2.39
CA THR A 49 15.39 13.45 -1.79
C THR A 49 14.42 12.49 -1.10
N ALA A 50 13.68 12.99 -0.10
CA ALA A 50 12.65 12.21 0.56
C ALA A 50 11.60 11.71 -0.45
N GLY A 51 11.29 10.42 -0.39
CA GLY A 51 10.39 9.73 -1.31
C GLY A 51 11.08 9.11 -2.53
N ALA A 52 12.38 9.34 -2.71
CA ALA A 52 13.20 8.61 -3.66
C ALA A 52 13.68 7.30 -3.01
N TYR A 53 13.41 6.17 -3.66
CA TYR A 53 13.69 4.81 -3.15
C TYR A 53 14.83 4.11 -3.90
N ASP A 54 15.37 4.77 -4.93
CA ASP A 54 16.44 4.28 -5.79
C ASP A 54 17.77 4.12 -5.06
N ASP A 55 18.09 4.98 -4.08
CA ASP A 55 19.40 5.01 -3.42
C ASP A 55 19.51 4.13 -2.15
N TRP A 56 18.44 3.41 -1.80
CA TRP A 56 18.40 2.62 -0.56
C TRP A 56 19.33 1.41 -0.54
N HIS A 57 19.79 0.96 -1.70
CA HIS A 57 20.70 -0.18 -1.81
C HIS A 57 22.07 0.09 -1.19
N GLU A 58 22.42 1.37 -0.95
CA GLU A 58 23.66 1.76 -0.27
C GLU A 58 23.61 1.56 1.26
N GLY A 59 22.41 1.31 1.82
CA GLY A 59 22.23 1.09 3.26
C GLY A 59 22.46 2.33 4.12
N GLN A 60 22.39 3.52 3.55
CA GLN A 60 22.63 4.80 4.21
C GLN A 60 21.35 5.51 4.68
N ASP A 61 20.25 4.77 4.86
CA ASP A 61 18.96 5.35 5.23
C ASP A 61 19.04 6.23 6.50
N PRO A 62 18.82 7.56 6.38
CA PRO A 62 18.83 8.49 7.51
C PRO A 62 17.75 8.23 8.56
N ALA A 63 16.66 7.55 8.19
CA ALA A 63 15.58 7.17 9.10
C ALA A 63 15.97 5.99 10.01
N GLY A 64 17.06 5.27 9.69
CA GLY A 64 17.56 4.15 10.47
C GLY A 64 16.75 2.86 10.31
N ILE A 65 15.93 2.75 9.25
CA ILE A 65 15.05 1.61 9.00
C ILE A 65 15.72 0.63 8.04
N SER A 66 16.18 1.14 6.90
CA SER A 66 16.76 0.34 5.80
C SER A 66 18.30 0.44 5.81
N THR A 67 18.91 0.15 6.96
CA THR A 67 20.37 0.25 7.16
C THR A 67 20.92 -0.88 8.03
N GLN A 68 22.22 -1.20 7.85
CA GLN A 68 22.99 -2.07 8.75
C GLN A 68 24.06 -1.28 9.53
N ASP A 69 24.12 0.04 9.36
CA ASP A 69 25.03 0.91 10.09
C ASP A 69 24.57 1.04 11.56
N PRO A 70 25.44 0.73 12.56
CA PRO A 70 25.07 0.80 13.97
C PRO A 70 24.69 2.20 14.48
N GLU A 71 25.20 3.27 13.88
CA GLU A 71 24.85 4.64 14.27
C GLU A 71 23.55 5.11 13.63
N LEU A 72 23.29 4.74 12.37
CA LEU A 72 22.01 5.05 11.72
C LEU A 72 20.86 4.23 12.33
N SER A 73 21.05 2.93 12.56
CA SER A 73 20.01 2.05 13.11
C SER A 73 19.51 2.49 14.50
N LYS A 74 20.35 3.15 15.31
CA LYS A 74 19.94 3.75 16.59
C LYS A 74 18.92 4.89 16.46
N ARG A 75 18.77 5.49 15.27
CA ARG A 75 17.82 6.58 15.01
C ARG A 75 16.37 6.09 15.05
N LEU A 76 16.14 4.81 14.78
CA LEU A 76 14.81 4.22 14.83
C LEU A 76 14.42 3.89 16.28
N ASP A 77 13.43 4.61 16.82
CA ASP A 77 12.74 4.18 18.06
C ASP A 77 11.74 3.05 17.74
N PRO A 78 12.02 1.80 18.15
CA PRO A 78 11.17 0.66 17.80
C PRO A 78 9.78 0.74 18.45
N VAL A 79 9.64 1.39 19.61
CA VAL A 79 8.35 1.51 20.30
C VAL A 79 7.47 2.52 19.58
N LEU A 80 8.03 3.68 19.24
CA LEU A 80 7.30 4.69 18.47
C LEU A 80 6.95 4.19 17.06
N ALA A 81 7.91 3.58 16.36
CA ALA A 81 7.70 3.04 15.03
C ALA A 81 6.63 1.94 15.04
N GLY A 82 6.66 1.03 16.02
CA GLY A 82 5.62 0.01 16.20
C GLY A 82 4.22 0.59 16.42
N ARG A 83 4.11 1.71 17.15
CA ARG A 83 2.82 2.44 17.31
C ARG A 83 2.33 3.03 15.98
N LYS A 84 3.22 3.64 15.20
CA LYS A 84 2.87 4.19 13.88
C LYS A 84 2.39 3.09 12.94
N LEU A 85 3.12 1.97 12.87
CA LEU A 85 2.72 0.81 12.08
C LEU A 85 1.38 0.22 12.53
N SER A 86 1.14 0.12 13.85
CA SER A 86 -0.15 -0.33 14.37
C SER A 86 -1.30 0.59 13.97
N ASN A 87 -1.09 1.92 13.99
CA ASN A 87 -2.10 2.88 13.55
C ASN A 87 -2.39 2.73 12.05
N TYR A 88 -1.36 2.57 11.23
CA TYR A 88 -1.51 2.31 9.80
C TYR A 88 -2.35 1.05 9.53
N LEU A 89 -2.01 -0.08 10.16
CA LEU A 89 -2.76 -1.34 10.02
C LEU A 89 -4.21 -1.22 10.49
N LYS A 90 -4.47 -0.48 11.58
CA LYS A 90 -5.82 -0.20 12.06
C LYS A 90 -6.63 0.60 11.03
N VAL A 91 -6.04 1.65 10.45
CA VAL A 91 -6.70 2.45 9.41
C VAL A 91 -7.00 1.61 8.19
N MET A 92 -6.04 0.84 7.68
CA MET A 92 -6.29 -0.09 6.57
C MET A 92 -7.44 -1.05 6.85
N THR A 93 -7.50 -1.59 8.08
CA THR A 93 -8.57 -2.50 8.52
C THR A 93 -9.92 -1.78 8.50
N LEU A 94 -10.00 -0.55 9.02
CA LEU A 94 -11.23 0.23 9.03
C LEU A 94 -11.69 0.59 7.61
N GLU A 95 -10.76 0.96 6.73
CA GLU A 95 -11.05 1.27 5.32
C GLU A 95 -11.63 0.07 4.57
N VAL A 96 -10.95 -1.09 4.61
CA VAL A 96 -11.44 -2.30 3.91
C VAL A 96 -12.79 -2.75 4.46
N GLN A 97 -13.01 -2.67 5.77
CA GLN A 97 -14.30 -2.97 6.39
C GLN A 97 -15.39 -1.98 5.95
N THR A 98 -15.05 -0.70 5.79
CA THR A 98 -16.01 0.33 5.34
C THR A 98 -16.43 0.07 3.90
N ILE A 99 -15.49 -0.21 3.01
CA ILE A 99 -15.75 -0.54 1.61
C ILE A 99 -16.59 -1.81 1.51
N THR A 100 -16.23 -2.86 2.26
CA THR A 100 -16.95 -4.14 2.29
C THR A 100 -18.43 -3.94 2.67
N ARG A 101 -18.69 -3.11 3.68
CA ARG A 101 -20.07 -2.78 4.09
C ARG A 101 -20.81 -1.96 3.04
N ALA A 102 -20.12 -1.04 2.37
CA ALA A 102 -20.71 -0.25 1.28
C ALA A 102 -21.12 -1.12 0.09
N CYS A 103 -20.39 -2.21 -0.17
CA CYS A 103 -20.76 -3.25 -1.15
C CYS A 103 -21.85 -4.21 -0.65
N GLY A 104 -22.42 -4.00 0.55
CA GLY A 104 -23.46 -4.86 1.12
C GLY A 104 -22.96 -6.22 1.61
N LYS A 105 -21.64 -6.39 1.76
CA LYS A 105 -21.03 -7.65 2.22
C LYS A 105 -20.81 -7.64 3.74
N SER A 106 -21.03 -8.79 4.37
CA SER A 106 -20.86 -8.97 5.83
C SER A 106 -19.42 -9.31 6.25
N HIS A 107 -18.60 -9.76 5.30
CA HIS A 107 -17.21 -10.17 5.53
C HIS A 107 -16.34 -9.78 4.35
N VAL A 108 -15.08 -9.42 4.60
CA VAL A 108 -14.14 -8.92 3.57
C VAL A 108 -13.82 -9.96 2.50
N LEU A 109 -13.91 -11.24 2.85
CA LEU A 109 -13.71 -12.37 1.92
C LEU A 109 -14.94 -12.64 1.03
N ASN A 110 -16.03 -11.92 1.22
CA ASN A 110 -17.21 -12.02 0.36
C ASN A 110 -17.21 -10.92 -0.72
N LEU A 111 -16.12 -10.14 -0.81
CA LEU A 111 -15.90 -9.23 -1.92
C LEU A 111 -15.64 -10.05 -3.19
N GLU A 112 -16.28 -9.65 -4.29
CA GLU A 112 -16.24 -10.35 -5.56
C GLU A 112 -15.98 -9.37 -6.71
N PRO A 113 -15.61 -9.83 -7.92
CA PRO A 113 -15.35 -8.94 -9.05
C PRO A 113 -16.53 -8.03 -9.42
N GLU A 114 -17.76 -8.45 -9.12
CA GLU A 114 -18.99 -7.66 -9.33
C GLU A 114 -19.06 -6.39 -8.46
N ASP A 115 -18.29 -6.34 -7.38
CA ASP A 115 -18.19 -5.14 -6.52
C ASP A 115 -17.24 -4.07 -7.10
N LEU A 116 -16.62 -4.35 -8.27
CA LEU A 116 -15.65 -3.48 -8.92
C LEU A 116 -16.15 -2.96 -10.27
N VAL A 117 -15.65 -1.78 -10.62
CA VAL A 117 -15.70 -1.23 -11.99
C VAL A 117 -14.31 -0.70 -12.36
N ALA A 118 -13.95 -0.85 -13.63
CA ALA A 118 -12.71 -0.31 -14.16
C ALA A 118 -12.88 1.15 -14.62
N LEU A 119 -11.84 1.96 -14.41
CA LEU A 119 -11.82 3.36 -14.88
C LEU A 119 -11.23 3.50 -16.29
N THR A 120 -10.58 2.47 -16.82
CA THR A 120 -10.01 2.46 -18.17
C THR A 120 -10.37 1.17 -18.91
N VAL A 121 -10.35 1.24 -20.23
CA VAL A 121 -10.66 0.10 -21.11
C VAL A 121 -9.65 -1.03 -20.92
N GLU A 122 -8.37 -0.71 -20.74
CA GLU A 122 -7.32 -1.69 -20.51
C GLU A 122 -7.52 -2.42 -19.18
N ALA A 123 -7.87 -1.70 -18.12
CA ALA A 123 -8.16 -2.31 -16.83
C ALA A 123 -9.40 -3.22 -16.88
N ALA A 124 -10.45 -2.81 -17.59
CA ALA A 124 -11.63 -3.63 -17.83
C ALA A 124 -11.27 -4.93 -18.57
N ALA A 125 -10.47 -4.81 -19.63
CA ALA A 125 -10.02 -5.95 -20.43
C ALA A 125 -9.13 -6.92 -19.64
N ILE A 126 -8.19 -6.42 -18.83
CA ILE A 126 -7.23 -7.24 -18.08
C ILE A 126 -7.90 -7.91 -16.88
N ALA A 127 -8.64 -7.13 -16.08
CA ALA A 127 -9.24 -7.61 -14.83
C ALA A 127 -10.60 -8.29 -15.05
N GLN A 128 -11.16 -8.22 -16.27
CA GLN A 128 -12.44 -8.81 -16.63
C GLN A 128 -13.61 -8.30 -15.78
N VAL A 129 -13.60 -6.99 -15.50
CA VAL A 129 -14.67 -6.26 -14.77
C VAL A 129 -15.25 -5.15 -15.64
N PRO A 130 -16.52 -4.72 -15.44
CA PRO A 130 -17.16 -3.73 -16.30
C PRO A 130 -16.46 -2.37 -16.31
N LEU A 131 -16.48 -1.67 -17.45
CA LEU A 131 -16.05 -0.27 -17.55
C LEU A 131 -17.06 0.63 -16.82
N CYS A 132 -16.58 1.59 -16.02
CA CYS A 132 -17.41 2.44 -15.19
C CYS A 132 -18.54 3.14 -15.98
N GLY A 133 -19.75 3.09 -15.43
CA GLY A 133 -20.95 3.65 -16.08
C GLY A 133 -21.55 2.77 -17.19
N THR A 134 -21.06 1.54 -17.36
CA THR A 134 -21.53 0.57 -18.35
C THR A 134 -21.52 -0.85 -17.78
N ASP A 135 -22.19 -1.78 -18.46
CA ASP A 135 -22.05 -3.22 -18.21
C ASP A 135 -21.03 -3.89 -19.17
N TRP A 136 -20.28 -3.08 -19.93
CA TRP A 136 -19.42 -3.57 -20.99
C TRP A 136 -18.06 -4.02 -20.47
N ILE A 137 -17.64 -5.22 -20.89
CA ILE A 137 -16.30 -5.76 -20.66
C ILE A 137 -15.65 -6.00 -22.04
N PRO A 138 -14.52 -5.36 -22.37
CA PRO A 138 -13.86 -5.58 -23.64
C PRO A 138 -13.56 -7.06 -23.89
N GLY A 139 -13.99 -7.57 -25.06
CA GLY A 139 -13.79 -8.97 -25.44
C GLY A 139 -14.82 -9.97 -24.89
N LYS A 140 -15.80 -9.51 -24.11
CA LYS A 140 -17.00 -10.27 -23.72
C LYS A 140 -18.25 -9.61 -24.32
N ASN A 141 -19.18 -10.42 -24.79
CA ASN A 141 -20.46 -9.97 -25.38
C ASN A 141 -21.41 -9.44 -24.32
#